data_AF-A0A1T5LYR2-F1
#
_entry.id   AF-A0A1T5LYR2-F1
#
_cell.length_a   1.000
_cell.length_b   1.000
_cell.length_c   1.000
_cell.angle_alpha   90.00
_cell.angle_beta   90.00
_cell.angle_gamma   90.00
#
_symmetry.space_group_name_H-M   'P 1'
#
loop_
_entity.id
_entity.type
_entity.pdbx_description
1 polymer ?
#
loop_
_entity_poly.entity_id
_entity_poly.type
_entity_poly.pdbx_seq_one_letter_code
_entity_poly.pdbx_strand_id
1 'polypeptide(L)'
;MAQLDLDTTTLATTGADLRGAASSLADLPRGVLASAAAPAASGDACLSAALEDLAAAWRTTHEWLVGELGSLGAGLSRAAEVFDGAERGTTHDLAAVLGGPRTGDDA
;
A
#
# COMPACT_ATOMS: atom_id res chain seq x y z
N MET A 1 -2.46 4.63 31.89
CA MET A 1 -2.75 3.91 30.64
C MET A 1 -1.78 4.42 29.59
N ALA A 2 -0.99 3.54 28.97
CA ALA A 2 -0.13 3.95 27.86
C ALA A 2 -1.02 4.22 26.66
N GLN A 3 -1.16 5.50 26.30
CA GLN A 3 -1.80 5.91 25.06
C GLN A 3 -0.86 5.41 23.95
N LEU A 4 -1.29 4.37 23.22
CA LEU A 4 -0.69 4.03 21.94
C LEU A 4 -0.99 5.25 21.05
N ASP A 5 -0.06 6.19 21.02
CA ASP A 5 -0.03 7.30 20.07
C ASP A 5 0.33 6.71 18.70
N LEU A 6 -0.60 5.92 18.18
CA LEU A 6 -0.45 5.25 16.91
C LEU A 6 -0.89 6.24 15.85
N ASP A 7 0.07 6.79 15.11
CA ASP A 7 -0.22 7.74 14.05
C ASP A 7 -0.86 7.01 12.86
N THR A 8 -2.20 6.84 12.95
CA THR A 8 -3.05 6.22 11.93
C THR A 8 -2.98 6.99 10.61
N THR A 9 -2.69 8.29 10.66
CA THR A 9 -2.48 9.13 9.48
C THR A 9 -1.18 8.75 8.79
N THR A 10 -0.09 8.58 9.54
CA THR A 10 1.19 8.10 9.00
C THR A 10 1.06 6.69 8.42
N LEU A 11 0.33 5.78 9.06
CA LEU A 11 0.07 4.43 8.53
C LEU A 11 -0.73 4.46 7.23
N ALA A 12 -1.80 5.24 7.17
CA ALA A 12 -2.63 5.39 5.98
C ALA A 12 -1.84 6.00 4.82
N THR A 13 -1.04 7.04 5.09
CA THR A 13 -0.18 7.72 4.11
C THR A 13 0.88 6.77 3.57
N THR A 14 1.61 6.08 4.45
CA THR A 14 2.63 5.09 4.06
C THR A 14 2.01 3.96 3.23
N GLY A 15 0.81 3.51 3.59
CA GLY A 15 0.08 2.50 2.81
C GLY A 15 -0.35 2.97 1.42
N ALA A 16 -0.70 4.26 1.27
CA ALA A 16 -0.99 4.87 -0.02
C ALA A 16 0.27 5.02 -0.87
N ASP A 17 1.38 5.48 -0.28
CA ASP A 17 2.66 5.66 -0.96
C ASP A 17 3.20 4.34 -1.49
N LEU A 18 3.14 3.25 -0.70
CA LEU A 18 3.57 1.93 -1.14
C LEU A 18 2.73 1.40 -2.30
N ARG A 19 1.41 1.65 -2.31
CA ARG A 19 0.55 1.30 -3.44
C ARG A 19 0.87 2.14 -4.68
N GLY A 20 1.15 3.43 -4.52
CA GLY A 20 1.60 4.30 -5.60
C GLY A 20 2.94 3.85 -6.19
N ALA A 21 3.88 3.46 -5.34
CA ALA A 21 5.17 2.89 -5.73
C ALA A 21 4.97 1.56 -6.48
N ALA A 22 4.13 0.65 -5.96
CA ALA A 22 3.80 -0.61 -6.63
C ALA A 22 3.19 -0.38 -8.02
N SER A 23 2.29 0.60 -8.17
CA SER A 23 1.72 0.98 -9.47
C SER A 23 2.79 1.51 -10.42
N SER A 24 3.66 2.39 -9.94
CA SER A 24 4.75 2.96 -10.73
C SER A 24 5.74 1.89 -11.18
N LEU A 25 6.05 0.94 -10.29
CA LEU A 25 6.85 -0.24 -10.59
C LEU A 25 6.15 -1.12 -11.62
N ALA A 26 4.84 -1.35 -11.49
CA ALA A 26 4.06 -2.18 -12.43
C ALA A 26 4.10 -1.66 -13.88
N ASP A 27 4.30 -0.35 -14.07
CA ASP A 27 4.39 0.27 -15.40
C ASP A 27 5.80 0.22 -16.03
N LEU A 28 6.86 -0.03 -15.24
CA LEU A 28 8.25 -0.09 -15.75
C LEU A 28 8.49 -1.11 -16.87
N PRO A 29 7.92 -2.35 -16.85
CA PRO A 29 8.12 -3.31 -17.93
C PRO A 29 7.66 -2.79 -19.28
N ARG A 30 6.62 -1.94 -19.35
CA ARG A 30 6.18 -1.35 -20.62
C ARG A 30 7.21 -0.38 -21.18
N GLY A 31 7.85 0.40 -20.32
CA GLY A 31 8.92 1.32 -20.71
C GLY A 31 10.20 0.60 -21.17
N VAL A 32 10.56 -0.48 -20.48
CA VAL A 32 11.73 -1.31 -20.84
C VAL A 32 11.49 -2.09 -22.13
N LEU A 33 10.28 -2.64 -22.35
CA LEU A 33 9.92 -3.32 -23.59
C LEU A 33 9.85 -2.35 -24.77
N ALA A 34 9.34 -1.13 -24.55
CA ALA A 34 9.31 -0.10 -25.59
C ALA A 34 10.72 0.35 -26.00
N SER A 35 11.67 0.44 -25.08
CA SER A 35 13.07 0.76 -25.40
C SER A 35 13.83 -0.43 -26.01
N ALA A 36 13.52 -1.65 -25.59
CA ALA A 36 14.06 -2.88 -26.16
C ALA A 36 13.57 -3.16 -27.60
N ALA A 37 12.45 -2.58 -28.03
CA ALA A 37 12.00 -2.63 -29.42
C ALA A 37 12.88 -1.82 -30.39
N ALA A 38 13.71 -0.89 -29.89
CA ALA A 38 14.61 -0.10 -30.72
C ALA A 38 15.74 -0.92 -31.40
N PRO A 39 16.44 -1.85 -30.70
CA PRO A 39 17.40 -2.74 -31.35
C PRO A 39 16.78 -3.80 -32.29
N ALA A 40 15.52 -4.19 -32.08
CA ALA A 40 14.80 -5.00 -33.06
C ALA A 40 14.64 -4.26 -34.40
N ALA A 41 14.47 -2.93 -34.37
CA ALA A 41 14.43 -2.09 -35.56
C ALA A 41 15.80 -1.86 -36.22
N SER A 42 16.92 -2.08 -35.50
CA SER A 42 18.28 -2.01 -36.06
C SER A 42 18.75 -3.32 -36.73
N GLY A 43 17.95 -4.39 -36.66
CA GLY A 43 18.22 -5.67 -37.34
C GLY A 43 19.17 -6.63 -36.60
N ASP A 44 19.52 -6.35 -35.35
CA ASP A 44 20.37 -7.25 -34.55
C ASP A 44 19.51 -8.26 -33.79
N ALA A 45 19.30 -9.42 -34.42
CA ALA A 45 18.49 -10.50 -33.86
C ALA A 45 19.07 -11.07 -32.55
N CYS A 46 20.40 -11.05 -32.38
CA CYS A 46 21.06 -11.55 -31.18
C CYS A 46 20.79 -10.63 -29.99
N LEU A 47 20.92 -9.32 -30.20
CA LEU A 47 20.61 -8.31 -29.19
C LEU A 47 19.12 -8.32 -28.83
N SER A 48 18.22 -8.47 -29.81
CA SER A 48 16.78 -8.58 -29.56
C SER A 48 16.45 -9.79 -28.67
N ALA A 49 16.98 -10.97 -29.01
CA ALA A 49 16.76 -12.19 -28.23
C ALA A 49 17.32 -12.07 -26.80
N ALA A 50 18.51 -11.49 -26.64
CA ALA A 50 19.11 -11.27 -25.32
C ALA A 50 18.28 -10.33 -24.43
N LEU A 51 17.65 -9.31 -25.03
CA LEU A 51 16.76 -8.39 -24.30
C LEU A 51 15.43 -9.04 -23.93
N GLU A 52 14.86 -9.87 -24.81
CA GLU A 52 13.66 -10.66 -24.52
C GLU A 52 13.92 -11.65 -23.37
N ASP A 53 15.04 -12.37 -23.40
CA ASP A 53 15.43 -13.29 -22.34
C ASP A 53 15.66 -12.57 -21.01
N LEU A 54 16.32 -11.40 -21.03
CA LEU A 54 16.52 -10.59 -19.84
C LEU A 54 15.17 -10.11 -19.26
N ALA A 55 14.26 -9.63 -20.10
CA ALA A 55 12.93 -9.21 -19.68
C ALA A 55 12.12 -10.38 -19.11
N ALA A 56 12.19 -11.55 -19.74
CA ALA A 56 11.53 -12.76 -19.28
C ALA A 56 12.08 -13.23 -17.93
N ALA A 57 13.41 -13.21 -17.73
CA ALA A 57 14.06 -13.57 -16.49
C ALA A 57 13.71 -12.59 -15.35
N TRP A 58 13.59 -11.30 -15.66
CA TRP A 58 13.25 -10.27 -14.67
C TRP A 58 11.77 -10.25 -14.28
N ARG A 59 10.87 -10.66 -15.18
CA ARG A 59 9.41 -10.58 -15.01
C ARG A 59 8.91 -11.20 -13.71
N THR A 60 9.34 -12.41 -13.37
CA THR A 60 8.88 -13.10 -12.15
C THR A 60 9.22 -12.31 -10.88
N THR A 61 10.46 -11.82 -10.79
CA THR A 61 10.93 -11.02 -9.64
C THR A 61 10.20 -9.68 -9.56
N HIS A 62 9.94 -9.07 -10.72
CA HIS A 62 9.19 -7.82 -10.83
C HIS A 62 7.73 -7.99 -10.38
N GLU A 63 7.02 -9.00 -10.89
CA GLU A 63 5.64 -9.31 -10.50
C GLU A 63 5.53 -9.59 -8.99
N TRP A 64 6.48 -10.35 -8.44
CA TRP A 64 6.55 -10.62 -7.00
C TRP A 64 6.72 -9.32 -6.19
N LEU A 65 7.67 -8.46 -6.57
CA LEU A 65 7.94 -7.21 -5.85
C LEU A 65 6.76 -6.23 -5.90
N VAL A 66 6.10 -6.12 -7.06
CA VAL A 66 4.87 -5.33 -7.21
C VAL A 66 3.77 -5.88 -6.29
N GLY A 67 3.60 -7.21 -6.25
CA GLY A 67 2.63 -7.87 -5.39
C GLY A 67 2.87 -7.63 -3.90
N GLU A 68 4.11 -7.78 -3.44
CA GLU A 68 4.49 -7.56 -2.03
C GLU A 68 4.28 -6.11 -1.59
N LEU A 69 4.71 -5.14 -2.40
CA LEU A 69 4.52 -3.71 -2.08
C LEU A 69 3.03 -3.35 -2.06
N GLY A 70 2.24 -3.88 -2.99
CA GLY A 70 0.79 -3.70 -3.02
C GLY A 70 0.10 -4.30 -1.80
N SER A 71 0.49 -5.52 -1.40
CA SER A 71 -0.03 -6.23 -0.22
C SER A 71 0.32 -5.49 1.08
N LEU A 72 1.58 -5.08 1.24
CA LEU A 72 2.03 -4.31 2.39
C LEU A 72 1.28 -2.98 2.49
N GLY A 73 1.15 -2.26 1.39
CA GLY A 73 0.41 -0.99 1.35
C GLY A 73 -1.07 -1.16 1.73
N ALA A 74 -1.73 -2.21 1.23
CA ALA A 74 -3.11 -2.54 1.61
C ALA A 74 -3.22 -2.93 3.10
N GLY A 75 -2.26 -3.67 3.62
CA GLY A 75 -2.19 -4.06 5.03
C GLY A 75 -2.08 -2.84 5.95
N LEU A 76 -1.22 -1.88 5.63
CA LEU A 76 -1.06 -0.65 6.40
C LEU A 76 -2.31 0.23 6.37
N SER A 77 -2.95 0.41 5.21
CA SER A 77 -4.22 1.15 5.13
C SER A 77 -5.32 0.49 5.96
N ARG A 78 -5.45 -0.84 5.88
CA ARG A 78 -6.43 -1.58 6.69
C ARG A 78 -6.14 -1.48 8.18
N ALA A 79 -4.87 -1.55 8.57
CA ALA A 79 -4.47 -1.37 9.96
C ALA A 79 -4.88 0.03 10.48
N ALA A 80 -4.62 1.08 9.70
CA ALA A 80 -5.04 2.44 10.05
C ALA A 80 -6.56 2.55 10.27
N GLU A 81 -7.36 1.96 9.38
CA GLU A 81 -8.84 1.93 9.52
C GLU A 81 -9.31 1.21 10.79
N VAL A 82 -8.67 0.07 11.12
CA VAL A 82 -9.01 -0.70 12.33
C VAL A 82 -8.68 0.08 13.60
N PHE A 83 -7.51 0.74 13.64
CA PHE A 83 -7.10 1.53 14.79
C PHE A 83 -7.95 2.79 14.97
N ASP A 84 -8.26 3.50 13.88
CA ASP A 84 -9.17 4.66 13.91
C ASP A 84 -10.58 4.27 14.36
N GLY A 85 -11.09 3.12 13.91
CA GLY A 85 -12.35 2.56 14.38
C GLY A 85 -12.35 2.24 15.88
N ALA A 86 -11.26 1.65 16.39
CA ALA A 86 -11.10 1.34 17.80
C ALA A 86 -11.03 2.60 18.68
N GLU A 87 -10.34 3.65 18.22
CA GLU A 87 -10.27 4.93 18.93
C GLU A 87 -11.66 5.61 19.01
N ARG A 88 -12.40 5.62 17.90
CA ARG A 88 -13.77 6.16 17.86
C ARG A 88 -14.72 5.37 18.77
N GLY A 89 -14.64 4.05 18.77
CA GLY A 89 -15.45 3.19 19.65
C GLY A 89 -15.16 3.46 21.12
N THR A 90 -13.87 3.50 21.50
CA THR A 90 -13.45 3.80 22.88
C THR A 90 -13.91 5.19 23.32
N THR A 91 -13.80 6.19 22.43
CA THR A 91 -14.25 7.56 22.71
C THR A 91 -15.77 7.64 22.88
N HIS A 92 -16.52 6.91 22.04
CA HIS A 92 -17.97 6.83 22.13
C HIS A 92 -18.43 6.17 23.44
N ASP A 93 -17.84 5.03 23.80
CA ASP A 93 -18.15 4.32 25.04
C ASP A 93 -17.78 5.16 26.27
N LEU A 94 -16.63 5.84 26.24
CA LEU A 94 -16.22 6.75 27.32
C LEU A 94 -17.17 7.95 27.45
N ALA A 95 -17.63 8.53 26.33
CA ALA A 95 -18.62 9.60 26.34
C ALA A 95 -19.97 9.11 26.87
N ALA A 96 -20.37 7.86 26.61
CA ALA A 96 -21.56 7.25 27.18
C ALA A 96 -21.44 7.03 28.70
N VAL A 97 -20.27 6.65 29.19
CA VAL A 97 -19.99 6.48 30.63
C VAL A 97 -19.94 7.84 31.35
N LEU A 98 -19.31 8.85 30.76
CA LEU A 98 -19.17 10.19 31.37
C LEU A 98 -20.41 11.08 31.19
N GLY A 99 -21.21 10.85 30.14
CA GLY A 99 -22.44 11.55 29.81
C GLY A 99 -23.73 10.82 30.16
N GLY A 100 -23.63 9.67 30.85
CA GLY A 100 -24.78 8.89 31.30
C GLY A 100 -25.74 9.71 32.17
N PRO A 101 -27.04 9.35 32.19
CA PRO A 101 -28.09 10.20 32.74
C PRO A 101 -27.78 10.55 34.19
N ARG A 102 -27.78 11.85 34.52
CA ARG A 102 -28.03 12.30 35.88
C ARG A 102 -29.40 11.73 36.26
N THR A 103 -29.42 10.58 36.92
CA THR A 103 -30.56 10.17 37.71
C THR A 103 -30.75 11.28 38.72
N GLY A 104 -31.74 12.13 38.45
CA GLY A 104 -32.16 13.19 39.35
C GLY A 104 -32.45 12.56 40.69
N ASP A 105 -31.67 12.95 41.69
CA ASP A 105 -32.03 12.78 43.08
C ASP A 105 -32.73 14.08 43.48
N ASP A 106 -33.99 14.19 43.04
CA ASP A 106 -34.98 15.06 43.66
C ASP A 106 -35.89 14.13 44.47
N ALA A 107 -35.59 13.98 45.77
CA ALA A 107 -36.54 13.58 46.82
C ALA A 107 -36.00 13.99 48.20
#